data_AF-A0AB34HET7-F1
#
_entry.id   AF-A0AB34HET7-F1
#
_cell.length_a   1.000
_cell.length_b   1.000
_cell.length_c   1.000
_cell.angle_alpha   90.00
_cell.angle_beta   90.00
_cell.angle_gamma   90.00
#
_symmetry.space_group_name_H-M   'P 1'
#
loop_
_entity.id
_entity.type
_entity.pdbx_description
1 polymer ?
#
loop_
_entity_poly.entity_id
_entity_poly.type
_entity_poly.pdbx_seq_one_letter_code
_entity_poly.pdbx_strand_id
1 'polypeptide(L)'
;MGKSVSHPLELESKPAAGISDTEATERAENLENNGNKKDGVCGPPPSKKMKLFGFKEDPFVFIPEDDPLFPPIQKFYALGPSFPKMNLLTRTVEGKRRQLYMVSKELRNVLLNNSERVKVINTGVKVWCRNNSGEEFDCAFRLAQEGIYTLYPFINSRIIIVSMEDVKILLTQENPFFRKLSSEAYSQVKDMAKGSVVLKYEPDPAKPDTLQCPIVLCGWRGKASIRTFVPKNERLHYLRMMGLEVSAEKRKERAVPTSESAASPGAPEDQLAAEQGAG
;
A
#
# COMPACT_ATOMS: atom_id res chain seq x y z
N MET A 1 60.20 27.41 -18.36
CA MET A 1 60.74 28.24 -17.25
C MET A 1 59.55 28.82 -16.47
N GLY A 2 59.58 29.04 -15.15
CA GLY A 2 60.55 28.57 -14.15
C GLY A 2 60.52 29.35 -12.82
N LYS A 3 60.28 28.64 -11.70
CA LYS A 3 60.35 29.08 -10.27
C LYS A 3 59.23 30.05 -9.82
N SER A 4 58.53 29.86 -8.68
CA SER A 4 58.93 29.79 -7.24
C SER A 4 59.19 31.21 -6.68
N VAL A 5 58.85 31.62 -5.45
CA VAL A 5 58.65 30.96 -4.12
C VAL A 5 57.50 31.75 -3.38
N SER A 6 56.86 31.45 -2.22
CA SER A 6 57.05 30.49 -1.10
C SER A 6 55.75 30.20 -0.30
N HIS A 7 55.78 29.16 0.55
CA HIS A 7 55.09 29.04 1.86
C HIS A 7 56.10 29.44 3.00
N PRO A 8 55.82 29.45 4.34
CA PRO A 8 54.73 28.78 5.08
C PRO A 8 54.08 29.62 6.22
N LEU A 9 53.18 29.00 7.00
CA LEU A 9 53.38 28.73 8.43
C LEU A 9 52.24 27.85 8.98
N GLU A 10 52.60 26.82 9.75
CA GLU A 10 51.68 26.01 10.55
C GLU A 10 51.65 26.52 11.99
N LEU A 11 50.55 26.27 12.73
CA LEU A 11 50.65 26.06 14.18
C LEU A 11 49.46 25.23 14.68
N GLU A 12 49.74 24.09 15.30
CA GLU A 12 48.75 23.39 16.15
C GLU A 12 48.63 24.09 17.51
N SER A 13 47.46 23.98 18.16
CA SER A 13 47.41 23.78 19.61
C SER A 13 46.03 23.32 20.09
N LYS A 14 46.02 22.31 20.97
CA LYS A 14 44.95 22.09 21.96
C LYS A 14 45.31 22.83 23.25
N PRO A 15 44.33 23.19 24.07
CA PRO A 15 44.37 22.74 25.47
C PRO A 15 43.07 22.04 25.90
N ALA A 16 42.98 21.63 27.18
CA ALA A 16 41.86 20.84 27.72
C ALA A 16 41.59 21.15 29.21
N ALA A 17 40.47 20.61 29.72
CA ALA A 17 40.03 20.50 31.12
C ALA A 17 39.44 21.77 31.82
N GLY A 18 38.53 21.52 32.79
CA GLY A 18 37.73 22.52 33.54
C GLY A 18 36.22 22.34 33.33
N ILE A 19 35.59 21.25 33.78
CA ILE A 19 35.05 21.00 35.14
C ILE A 19 33.85 21.90 35.52
N SER A 20 32.65 21.32 35.55
CA SER A 20 31.65 21.51 36.63
C SER A 20 30.55 20.45 36.52
N ASP A 21 30.34 19.67 37.57
CA ASP A 21 29.32 18.61 37.66
C ASP A 21 27.90 19.17 37.87
N THR A 22 26.87 18.32 37.67
CA THR A 22 25.94 17.89 38.73
C THR A 22 24.92 16.90 38.14
N GLU A 23 25.07 15.61 38.43
CA GLU A 23 23.92 14.69 38.47
C GLU A 23 23.37 14.66 39.89
N ALA A 24 22.05 14.82 40.06
CA ALA A 24 21.37 14.58 41.33
C ALA A 24 19.96 14.02 41.07
N THR A 25 19.81 12.72 41.34
CA THR A 25 18.51 12.04 41.45
C THR A 25 17.80 12.50 42.72
N GLU A 26 16.48 12.67 42.72
CA GLU A 26 15.68 12.14 43.83
C GLU A 26 14.20 11.89 43.50
N ARG A 27 13.53 11.18 44.41
CA ARG A 27 12.35 10.37 44.12
C ARG A 27 11.38 10.40 45.30
N ALA A 28 10.17 10.88 45.05
CA ALA A 28 8.96 10.71 45.88
C ALA A 28 9.04 11.12 47.36
N GLU A 29 8.36 12.21 47.70
CA GLU A 29 7.57 12.24 48.95
C GLU A 29 6.07 12.25 48.62
N ASN A 30 5.30 11.54 49.44
CA ASN A 30 3.86 11.42 49.33
C ASN A 30 3.27 11.56 50.74
N LEU A 31 2.85 12.77 51.10
CA LEU A 31 2.34 13.09 52.43
C LEU A 31 0.87 13.49 52.35
N GLU A 32 0.02 12.62 52.89
CA GLU A 32 -1.36 12.94 53.19
C GLU A 32 -1.42 13.94 54.34
N ASN A 33 -2.34 14.91 54.29
CA ASN A 33 -2.81 15.57 55.50
C ASN A 33 -4.31 15.87 55.38
N ASN A 34 -5.04 15.63 56.47
CA ASN A 34 -6.51 15.56 56.49
C ASN A 34 -7.09 16.64 57.40
N GLY A 35 -7.63 17.71 56.81
CA GLY A 35 -8.26 18.84 57.50
C GLY A 35 -9.74 18.96 57.13
N ASN A 36 -10.62 19.14 58.11
CA ASN A 36 -12.05 18.83 57.98
C ASN A 36 -12.94 20.07 58.22
N LYS A 37 -13.80 20.38 57.24
CA LYS A 37 -14.88 21.42 57.27
C LYS A 37 -14.36 22.88 57.29
N LYS A 38 -15.10 23.88 56.76
CA LYS A 38 -16.55 23.95 56.44
C LYS A 38 -16.85 24.98 55.32
N ASP A 39 -18.13 25.09 54.96
CA ASP A 39 -18.83 26.23 54.33
C ASP A 39 -18.45 26.70 52.89
N GLY A 40 -19.32 26.36 51.93
CA GLY A 40 -20.27 27.39 51.50
C GLY A 40 -20.07 28.17 50.19
N VAL A 41 -19.27 27.73 49.21
CA VAL A 41 -19.25 28.36 47.87
C VAL A 41 -19.45 27.35 46.75
N CYS A 42 -20.48 27.56 45.91
CA CYS A 42 -20.70 26.80 44.68
C CYS A 42 -19.80 27.34 43.55
N GLY A 43 -18.52 27.02 43.60
CA GLY A 43 -17.60 27.32 42.50
C GLY A 43 -17.99 26.56 41.23
N PRO A 44 -17.81 27.14 40.02
CA PRO A 44 -18.05 26.39 38.78
C PRO A 44 -17.15 25.14 38.75
N PRO A 45 -17.65 24.00 38.23
CA PRO A 45 -16.88 22.76 38.22
C PRO A 45 -15.53 22.99 37.52
N PRO A 46 -14.41 22.48 38.06
CA PRO A 46 -13.09 22.82 37.59
C PRO A 46 -12.98 22.51 36.10
N SER A 47 -12.70 23.53 35.29
CA SER A 47 -12.74 23.43 33.84
C SER A 47 -11.81 22.30 33.41
N LYS A 48 -12.40 21.16 33.03
CA LYS A 48 -11.69 19.91 32.74
C LYS A 48 -10.91 20.12 31.45
N LYS A 49 -9.69 20.69 31.58
CA LYS A 49 -8.82 21.12 30.48
C LYS A 49 -8.95 20.11 29.36
N MET A 50 -9.65 20.52 28.30
CA MET A 50 -10.07 19.59 27.26
C MET A 50 -8.79 18.97 26.72
N LYS A 51 -8.55 17.69 27.03
CA LYS A 51 -7.33 17.01 26.60
C LYS A 51 -7.43 16.94 25.09
N LEU A 52 -6.81 17.91 24.44
CA LEU A 52 -6.60 17.95 23.02
C LEU A 52 -5.64 16.80 22.72
N PHE A 53 -6.22 15.60 22.61
CA PHE A 53 -5.63 14.44 21.97
C PHE A 53 -5.48 14.81 20.49
N GLY A 54 -4.50 15.67 20.22
CA GLY A 54 -4.15 16.07 18.87
C GLY A 54 -3.89 14.80 18.08
N PHE A 55 -4.64 14.63 17.00
CA PHE A 55 -4.56 13.45 16.15
C PHE A 55 -3.08 13.18 15.83
N LYS A 56 -2.56 12.02 16.28
CA LYS A 56 -1.13 11.62 16.21
C LYS A 56 -0.70 11.24 14.79
N GLU A 57 -1.19 11.99 13.82
CA GLU A 57 -0.99 11.75 12.41
C GLU A 57 -0.22 12.92 11.81
N ASP A 58 0.79 12.56 11.03
CA ASP A 58 1.65 13.47 10.26
C ASP A 58 0.81 14.43 9.37
N PRO A 59 1.32 15.65 9.13
CA PRO A 59 0.76 16.53 8.11
C PRO A 59 0.92 15.91 6.71
N PHE A 60 0.09 16.38 5.78
CA PHE A 60 0.30 16.12 4.37
C PHE A 60 1.33 17.11 3.81
N VAL A 61 2.38 16.59 3.20
CA VAL A 61 3.51 17.37 2.65
C VAL A 61 3.61 17.15 1.15
N PHE A 62 3.72 18.23 0.38
CA PHE A 62 3.91 18.18 -1.07
C PHE A 62 5.31 17.72 -1.45
N ILE A 63 5.42 17.09 -2.62
CA ILE A 63 6.66 16.49 -3.10
C ILE A 63 7.32 17.43 -4.13
N PRO A 64 8.58 17.85 -3.96
CA PRO A 64 9.32 18.64 -4.95
C PRO A 64 9.44 17.93 -6.30
N GLU A 65 9.42 18.67 -7.43
CA GLU A 65 9.43 18.07 -8.78
C GLU A 65 10.70 17.30 -9.13
N ASP A 66 11.81 17.69 -8.50
CA ASP A 66 13.16 17.15 -8.58
C ASP A 66 13.39 15.94 -7.64
N ASP A 67 12.40 15.58 -6.82
CA ASP A 67 12.53 14.52 -5.82
C ASP A 67 12.93 13.15 -6.44
N PRO A 68 13.94 12.46 -5.88
CA PRO A 68 14.49 11.23 -6.47
C PRO A 68 13.52 10.04 -6.49
N LEU A 69 12.31 10.14 -5.92
CA LEU A 69 11.24 9.16 -6.16
C LEU A 69 10.76 9.17 -7.63
N PHE A 70 10.85 10.31 -8.33
CA PHE A 70 10.20 10.50 -9.62
C PHE A 70 10.82 9.72 -10.77
N PRO A 71 12.15 9.72 -11.00
CA PRO A 71 12.73 9.04 -12.16
C PRO A 71 12.41 7.54 -12.24
N PRO A 72 12.45 6.75 -11.14
CA PRO A 72 12.02 5.34 -11.16
C PRO A 72 10.54 5.15 -11.53
N ILE A 73 9.63 5.95 -10.97
CA ILE A 73 8.18 5.85 -11.29
C ILE A 73 7.94 6.26 -12.75
N GLN A 74 8.54 7.38 -13.19
CA GLN A 74 8.40 7.90 -14.55
C GLN A 74 8.93 6.92 -15.60
N LYS A 75 10.08 6.28 -15.35
CA LYS A 75 10.63 5.20 -16.19
C LYS A 75 9.72 3.96 -16.21
N PHE A 76 9.25 3.51 -15.04
CA PHE A 76 8.53 2.25 -14.91
C PHE A 76 7.14 2.26 -15.56
N TYR A 77 6.38 3.35 -15.40
CA TYR A 77 5.03 3.51 -16.00
C TYR A 77 5.03 4.30 -17.32
N ALA A 78 6.21 4.67 -17.83
CA ALA A 78 6.39 5.60 -18.96
C ALA A 78 5.50 6.85 -18.82
N LEU A 79 5.60 7.55 -17.69
CA LEU A 79 4.69 8.66 -17.39
C LEU A 79 4.86 9.81 -18.40
N GLY A 80 3.74 10.24 -18.97
CA GLY A 80 3.69 11.33 -19.95
C GLY A 80 4.19 12.67 -19.37
N PRO A 81 4.73 13.58 -20.20
CA PRO A 81 5.33 14.83 -19.73
C PRO A 81 4.31 15.81 -19.12
N SER A 82 3.01 15.62 -19.38
CA SER A 82 1.91 16.37 -18.77
C SER A 82 1.56 15.93 -17.34
N PHE A 83 2.24 14.92 -16.79
CA PHE A 83 1.95 14.40 -15.45
C PHE A 83 2.23 15.44 -14.34
N PRO A 84 1.23 15.85 -13.54
CA PRO A 84 1.36 16.98 -12.61
C PRO A 84 2.07 16.58 -11.30
N LYS A 85 3.40 16.43 -11.35
CA LYS A 85 4.26 16.06 -10.20
C LYS A 85 3.97 16.88 -8.94
N MET A 86 3.84 18.21 -9.09
CA MET A 86 3.55 19.17 -8.01
C MET A 86 2.26 18.90 -7.23
N ASN A 87 1.30 18.17 -7.81
CA ASN A 87 0.02 17.86 -7.17
C ASN A 87 0.08 16.58 -6.32
N LEU A 88 1.25 15.95 -6.21
CA LEU A 88 1.46 14.82 -5.31
C LEU A 88 1.86 15.27 -3.91
N LEU A 89 1.27 14.60 -2.93
CA LEU A 89 1.55 14.76 -1.53
C LEU A 89 1.67 13.40 -0.83
N THR A 90 2.41 13.37 0.28
CA THR A 90 2.60 12.19 1.13
C THR A 90 2.26 12.54 2.58
N ARG A 91 1.96 11.52 3.39
CA ARG A 91 1.72 11.64 4.84
C ARG A 91 2.81 10.90 5.63
N THR A 92 4.04 11.09 5.20
CA THR A 92 5.24 10.49 5.78
C THR A 92 6.31 11.56 5.68
N VAL A 93 6.55 12.26 6.79
CA VAL A 93 7.57 13.32 6.86
C VAL A 93 8.96 12.67 6.88
N GLU A 94 9.14 11.61 7.66
CA GLU A 94 10.40 10.92 7.85
C GLU A 94 10.38 9.48 7.31
N GLY A 95 11.50 9.06 6.69
CA GLY A 95 11.72 7.67 6.24
C GLY A 95 11.06 7.29 4.91
N LYS A 96 10.95 5.97 4.65
CA LYS A 96 10.46 5.42 3.36
C LYS A 96 8.95 5.71 3.18
N ARG A 97 8.62 6.80 2.46
CA ARG A 97 7.25 7.22 2.08
C ARG A 97 6.35 6.04 1.68
N ARG A 98 5.24 5.85 2.40
CA ARG A 98 4.39 4.66 2.29
C ARG A 98 3.30 4.76 1.22
N GLN A 99 2.71 5.94 1.04
CA GLN A 99 1.56 6.20 0.19
C GLN A 99 1.71 7.57 -0.48
N LEU A 100 1.37 7.67 -1.76
CA LEU A 100 1.34 8.92 -2.51
C LEU A 100 -0.10 9.23 -2.90
N TYR A 101 -0.52 10.47 -2.70
CA TYR A 101 -1.87 10.95 -2.97
C TYR A 101 -1.83 12.11 -3.98
N MET A 102 -2.82 12.18 -4.86
CA MET A 102 -2.97 13.25 -5.87
C MET A 102 -4.11 14.19 -5.48
N VAL A 103 -3.91 15.49 -5.65
CA VAL A 103 -4.96 16.54 -5.52
C VAL A 103 -5.15 17.33 -6.82
N SER A 104 -6.18 18.18 -6.88
CA SER A 104 -6.26 19.21 -7.93
C SER A 104 -5.28 20.36 -7.63
N LYS A 105 -5.01 21.21 -8.63
CA LYS A 105 -4.14 22.39 -8.50
C LYS A 105 -4.72 23.40 -7.51
N GLU A 106 -6.03 23.53 -7.50
CA GLU A 106 -6.82 24.42 -6.65
C GLU A 106 -6.74 23.94 -5.20
N LEU A 107 -6.96 22.65 -4.97
CA LEU A 107 -6.83 22.04 -3.65
C LEU A 107 -5.38 22.08 -3.13
N ARG A 108 -4.38 21.89 -4.00
CA ARG A 108 -2.96 22.14 -3.67
C ARG A 108 -2.74 23.57 -3.16
N ASN A 109 -3.28 24.56 -3.86
CA ASN A 109 -3.14 25.96 -3.47
C ASN A 109 -3.86 26.27 -2.15
N VAL A 110 -5.06 25.70 -1.92
CA VAL A 110 -5.76 25.82 -0.62
C VAL A 110 -4.93 25.21 0.51
N LEU A 111 -4.37 24.02 0.31
CA LEU A 111 -3.57 23.31 1.31
C LEU A 111 -2.28 24.08 1.68
N LEU A 112 -1.57 24.62 0.68
CA LEU A 112 -0.34 25.39 0.92
C LEU A 112 -0.60 26.71 1.65
N ASN A 113 -1.67 27.43 1.33
CA ASN A 113 -1.99 28.72 1.95
C ASN A 113 -2.69 28.61 3.32
N ASN A 114 -3.00 27.40 3.79
CA ASN A 114 -3.73 27.18 5.05
C ASN A 114 -3.11 26.09 5.96
N SER A 115 -1.89 25.63 5.66
CA SER A 115 -1.19 24.55 6.37
C SER A 115 -1.12 24.73 7.89
N GLU A 116 -0.87 25.95 8.35
CA GLU A 116 -0.81 26.33 9.77
C GLU A 116 -2.20 26.52 10.41
N ARG A 117 -3.23 26.76 9.60
CA ARG A 117 -4.58 27.17 10.04
C ARG A 117 -5.61 26.05 10.00
N VAL A 118 -5.39 25.01 9.19
CA VAL A 118 -6.34 23.92 8.94
C VAL A 118 -5.62 22.58 9.05
N LYS A 119 -5.87 21.82 10.13
CA LYS A 119 -5.36 20.43 10.24
C LYS A 119 -6.20 19.49 9.38
N VAL A 120 -5.60 19.00 8.30
CA VAL A 120 -6.24 18.10 7.33
C VAL A 120 -6.04 16.64 7.72
N ILE A 121 -7.14 15.91 7.90
CA ILE A 121 -7.15 14.48 8.28
C ILE A 121 -7.09 13.58 7.05
N ASN A 122 -7.84 13.91 5.99
CA ASN A 122 -7.84 13.22 4.70
C ASN A 122 -7.88 14.27 3.57
N THR A 123 -7.12 14.03 2.50
CA THR A 123 -7.18 14.83 1.28
C THR A 123 -6.64 14.05 0.08
N GLY A 124 -7.08 14.42 -1.12
CA GLY A 124 -6.69 13.79 -2.38
C GLY A 124 -7.16 12.34 -2.53
N VAL A 125 -6.71 11.72 -3.61
CA VAL A 125 -6.96 10.31 -3.93
C VAL A 125 -5.64 9.54 -3.87
N LYS A 126 -5.63 8.37 -3.23
CA LYS A 126 -4.42 7.54 -3.16
C LYS A 126 -4.12 6.94 -4.53
N VAL A 127 -2.97 7.29 -5.09
CA VAL A 127 -2.55 6.92 -6.45
C VAL A 127 -1.45 5.85 -6.49
N TRP A 128 -0.53 5.87 -5.52
CA TRP A 128 0.48 4.81 -5.36
C TRP A 128 0.62 4.36 -3.90
N CYS A 129 0.91 3.07 -3.74
CA CYS A 129 1.35 2.46 -2.48
C CYS A 129 2.78 1.94 -2.64
N ARG A 130 3.64 2.10 -1.62
CA ARG A 130 4.97 1.47 -1.64
C ARG A 130 4.83 -0.06 -1.67
N ASN A 131 5.73 -0.71 -2.39
CA ASN A 131 5.94 -2.16 -2.33
C ASN A 131 7.10 -2.47 -1.37
N ASN A 132 6.98 -3.51 -0.55
CA ASN A 132 8.00 -3.87 0.43
C ASN A 132 9.27 -4.39 -0.26
N SER A 133 9.13 -5.34 -1.18
CA SER A 133 10.18 -5.79 -2.12
C SER A 133 10.42 -4.79 -3.27
N GLY A 134 10.31 -3.48 -3.01
CA GLY A 134 10.35 -2.45 -4.05
C GLY A 134 11.68 -2.35 -4.80
N GLU A 135 12.76 -2.84 -4.20
CA GLU A 135 14.11 -2.84 -4.73
C GLU A 135 14.39 -4.03 -5.69
N GLU A 136 13.48 -5.01 -5.79
CA GLU A 136 13.57 -6.17 -6.72
C GLU A 136 12.90 -5.96 -8.09
N PHE A 137 12.15 -4.86 -8.29
CA PHE A 137 11.17 -4.73 -9.38
C PHE A 137 11.21 -3.37 -10.11
N ASP A 138 12.39 -2.75 -10.25
CA ASP A 138 12.66 -1.44 -10.91
C ASP A 138 11.93 -0.21 -10.32
N CYS A 139 10.85 -0.39 -9.57
CA CYS A 139 10.04 0.68 -8.98
C CYS A 139 9.53 0.27 -7.59
N ALA A 140 9.81 1.12 -6.60
CA ALA A 140 9.35 0.91 -5.23
C ALA A 140 7.86 1.17 -5.00
N PHE A 141 7.09 1.56 -6.02
CA PHE A 141 5.67 1.92 -5.92
C PHE A 141 4.79 1.15 -6.89
N ARG A 142 3.70 0.57 -6.37
CA ARG A 142 2.60 -0.05 -7.13
C ARG A 142 1.39 0.88 -7.21
N LEU A 143 0.62 0.78 -8.29
CA LEU A 143 -0.61 1.54 -8.48
C LEU A 143 -1.64 1.18 -7.39
N ALA A 144 -2.41 2.18 -6.95
CA ALA A 144 -3.56 1.98 -6.07
C ALA A 144 -4.86 2.02 -6.90
N GLN A 145 -5.80 1.11 -6.64
CA GLN A 145 -7.07 1.03 -7.40
C GLN A 145 -7.89 2.33 -7.30
N GLU A 146 -7.96 2.92 -6.11
CA GLU A 146 -8.71 4.16 -5.82
C GLU A 146 -8.35 5.32 -6.75
N GLY A 147 -7.09 5.42 -7.18
CA GLY A 147 -6.58 6.51 -8.01
C GLY A 147 -6.32 6.14 -9.46
N ILE A 148 -6.72 4.95 -9.93
CA ILE A 148 -6.32 4.47 -11.26
C ILE A 148 -6.87 5.34 -12.40
N TYR A 149 -8.14 5.75 -12.33
CA TYR A 149 -8.73 6.63 -13.34
C TYR A 149 -8.11 8.03 -13.37
N THR A 150 -7.48 8.47 -12.28
CA THR A 150 -6.70 9.73 -12.20
C THR A 150 -5.30 9.58 -12.80
N LEU A 151 -4.66 8.42 -12.64
CA LEU A 151 -3.32 8.16 -13.20
C LEU A 151 -3.33 7.69 -14.66
N TYR A 152 -4.33 6.90 -15.06
CA TYR A 152 -4.35 6.18 -16.32
C TYR A 152 -4.09 7.05 -17.56
N PRO A 153 -4.64 8.28 -17.69
CA PRO A 153 -4.34 9.19 -18.81
C PRO A 153 -2.87 9.59 -18.97
N PHE A 154 -2.02 9.32 -17.98
CA PHE A 154 -0.59 9.62 -17.99
C PHE A 154 0.31 8.37 -18.11
N ILE A 155 -0.25 7.15 -18.04
CA ILE A 155 0.51 5.88 -18.08
C ILE A 155 0.58 5.38 -19.54
N ASN A 156 1.80 5.21 -20.06
CA ASN A 156 2.01 4.76 -21.45
C ASN A 156 2.66 3.37 -21.57
N SER A 157 2.89 2.67 -20.46
CA SER A 157 3.47 1.32 -20.46
C SER A 157 2.80 0.40 -19.44
N ARG A 158 3.06 -0.90 -19.56
CA ARG A 158 2.59 -1.95 -18.63
C ARG A 158 1.06 -2.06 -18.53
N ILE A 159 0.37 -1.60 -19.59
CA ILE A 159 -1.05 -1.84 -19.84
C ILE A 159 -1.18 -3.21 -20.53
N ILE A 160 -2.14 -4.00 -20.07
CA ILE A 160 -2.55 -5.28 -20.66
C ILE A 160 -4.02 -5.13 -21.03
N ILE A 161 -4.33 -5.24 -22.32
CA ILE A 161 -5.71 -5.32 -22.81
C ILE A 161 -6.25 -6.71 -22.48
N VAL A 162 -7.43 -6.75 -21.86
CA VAL A 162 -8.07 -7.96 -21.35
C VAL A 162 -9.51 -8.09 -21.83
N SER A 163 -9.95 -9.32 -22.09
CA SER A 163 -11.33 -9.62 -22.45
C SER A 163 -12.28 -9.53 -21.25
N MET A 164 -13.58 -9.56 -21.53
CA MET A 164 -14.63 -9.66 -20.52
C MET A 164 -14.45 -10.92 -19.64
N GLU A 165 -14.08 -12.04 -20.26
CA GLU A 165 -13.82 -13.33 -19.61
C GLU A 165 -12.57 -13.29 -18.72
N ASP A 166 -11.52 -12.59 -19.18
CA ASP A 166 -10.33 -12.32 -18.36
C ASP A 166 -10.69 -11.51 -17.10
N VAL A 167 -11.51 -10.46 -17.22
CA VAL A 167 -11.94 -9.66 -16.06
C VAL A 167 -12.71 -10.51 -15.06
N LYS A 168 -13.59 -11.42 -15.53
CA LYS A 168 -14.29 -12.39 -14.66
C LYS A 168 -13.29 -13.30 -13.93
N ILE A 169 -12.26 -13.81 -14.60
CA ILE A 169 -11.19 -14.64 -13.99
C ILE A 169 -10.37 -13.83 -12.97
N LEU A 170 -9.98 -12.61 -13.33
CA LEU A 170 -9.14 -11.68 -12.56
C LEU A 170 -9.82 -11.15 -11.28
N LEU A 171 -11.16 -11.17 -11.23
CA LEU A 171 -11.94 -10.76 -10.06
C LEU A 171 -12.39 -11.95 -9.19
N THR A 172 -12.63 -13.12 -9.78
CA THR A 172 -13.04 -14.34 -9.03
C THR A 172 -11.86 -15.11 -8.42
N GLN A 173 -10.70 -15.17 -9.09
CA GLN A 173 -9.51 -15.87 -8.59
C GLN A 173 -8.50 -14.87 -8.00
N GLU A 174 -7.87 -15.20 -6.86
CA GLU A 174 -6.97 -14.27 -6.17
C GLU A 174 -5.62 -14.09 -6.90
N ASN A 175 -5.06 -15.17 -7.44
CA ASN A 175 -3.77 -15.18 -8.14
C ASN A 175 -3.80 -16.11 -9.37
N PRO A 176 -4.72 -15.92 -10.35
CA PRO A 176 -4.79 -16.76 -11.54
C PRO A 176 -3.44 -16.83 -12.28
N PHE A 177 -3.07 -18.02 -12.75
CA PHE A 177 -1.98 -18.18 -13.71
C PHE A 177 -2.33 -17.44 -15.00
N PHE A 178 -1.38 -16.71 -15.58
CA PHE A 178 -1.67 -15.97 -16.82
C PHE A 178 -1.99 -16.87 -18.02
N ARG A 179 -1.66 -18.17 -17.95
CA ARG A 179 -2.09 -19.21 -18.89
C ARG A 179 -3.60 -19.53 -18.85
N LYS A 180 -4.36 -18.99 -17.88
CA LYS A 180 -5.83 -19.08 -17.83
C LYS A 180 -6.52 -17.92 -18.56
N LEU A 181 -5.77 -16.91 -18.99
CA LEU A 181 -6.31 -15.76 -19.70
C LEU A 181 -6.44 -16.05 -21.21
N SER A 182 -7.11 -15.16 -21.92
CA SER A 182 -7.14 -15.09 -23.39
C SER A 182 -5.73 -15.16 -24.00
N SER A 183 -5.63 -15.62 -25.25
CA SER A 183 -4.34 -15.74 -25.95
C SER A 183 -3.66 -14.37 -26.13
N GLU A 184 -4.51 -13.34 -26.27
CA GLU A 184 -4.24 -11.93 -26.42
C GLU A 184 -3.63 -11.36 -25.13
N ALA A 185 -4.29 -11.54 -23.98
CA ALA A 185 -3.75 -11.13 -22.68
C ALA A 185 -2.49 -11.93 -22.30
N TYR A 186 -2.47 -13.24 -22.60
CA TYR A 186 -1.31 -14.10 -22.42
C TYR A 186 -0.09 -13.61 -23.21
N SER A 187 -0.28 -13.22 -24.47
CA SER A 187 0.79 -12.73 -25.35
C SER A 187 1.47 -11.47 -24.81
N GLN A 188 0.68 -10.55 -24.23
CA GLN A 188 1.17 -9.29 -23.65
C GLN A 188 1.90 -9.52 -22.31
N VAL A 189 1.44 -10.46 -21.49
CA VAL A 189 1.91 -10.62 -20.10
C VAL A 189 3.04 -11.64 -19.93
N LYS A 190 3.26 -12.55 -20.90
CA LYS A 190 4.30 -13.58 -20.84
C LYS A 190 5.73 -12.99 -20.87
N ASP A 191 5.96 -11.93 -21.65
CA ASP A 191 7.28 -11.31 -21.85
C ASP A 191 7.48 -10.06 -20.96
N MET A 192 6.39 -9.52 -20.39
CA MET A 192 6.44 -8.35 -19.52
C MET A 192 7.23 -8.62 -18.23
N ALA A 193 8.07 -7.66 -17.81
CA ALA A 193 8.77 -7.74 -16.53
C ALA A 193 7.79 -7.87 -15.34
N LYS A 194 8.24 -8.50 -14.24
CA LYS A 194 7.48 -8.57 -12.97
C LYS A 194 7.13 -7.16 -12.48
N GLY A 195 6.08 -7.04 -11.66
CA GLY A 195 5.73 -5.77 -11.00
C GLY A 195 4.29 -5.30 -11.26
N SER A 196 3.99 -4.04 -10.91
CA SER A 196 2.66 -3.45 -11.09
C SER A 196 2.29 -3.36 -12.58
N VAL A 197 1.01 -3.52 -12.89
CA VAL A 197 0.44 -3.43 -14.25
C VAL A 197 -0.94 -2.77 -14.22
N VAL A 198 -1.37 -2.26 -15.37
CA VAL A 198 -2.75 -1.84 -15.64
C VAL A 198 -3.43 -2.94 -16.46
N LEU A 199 -4.65 -3.31 -16.08
CA LEU A 199 -5.50 -4.25 -16.81
C LEU A 199 -6.69 -3.46 -17.35
N LYS A 200 -6.82 -3.35 -18.67
CA LYS A 200 -7.85 -2.54 -19.33
C LYS A 200 -8.78 -3.43 -20.15
N TYR A 201 -10.06 -3.39 -19.82
CA TYR A 201 -11.12 -3.84 -20.70
C TYR A 201 -11.66 -2.66 -21.49
N GLU A 202 -11.76 -2.81 -22.81
CA GLU A 202 -12.43 -1.89 -23.72
C GLU A 202 -13.69 -2.59 -24.26
N PRO A 203 -14.87 -1.93 -24.25
CA PRO A 203 -16.06 -2.50 -24.85
C PRO A 203 -15.92 -2.72 -26.36
N ASP A 204 -16.59 -3.75 -26.86
CA ASP A 204 -16.71 -4.02 -28.29
C ASP A 204 -17.99 -3.37 -28.83
N PRO A 205 -17.90 -2.32 -29.68
CA PRO A 205 -19.08 -1.65 -30.23
C PRO A 205 -19.96 -2.55 -31.11
N ALA A 206 -19.43 -3.68 -31.61
CA ALA A 206 -20.21 -4.66 -32.37
C ALA A 206 -21.01 -5.63 -31.47
N LYS A 207 -20.88 -5.54 -30.14
CA LYS A 207 -21.56 -6.40 -29.16
C LYS A 207 -22.33 -5.57 -28.12
N PRO A 208 -23.39 -4.83 -28.52
CA PRO A 208 -24.10 -3.89 -27.63
C PRO A 208 -24.68 -4.53 -26.37
N ASP A 209 -25.05 -5.81 -26.42
CA ASP A 209 -25.57 -6.59 -25.28
C ASP A 209 -24.51 -6.91 -24.21
N THR A 210 -23.23 -6.62 -24.48
CA THR A 210 -22.13 -6.74 -23.50
C THR A 210 -21.87 -5.43 -22.78
N LEU A 211 -21.06 -5.44 -21.71
CA LEU A 211 -20.84 -4.26 -20.87
C LEU A 211 -20.17 -3.11 -21.64
N GLN A 212 -20.96 -2.07 -21.97
CA GLN A 212 -20.49 -0.87 -22.68
C GLN A 212 -19.69 0.13 -21.81
N CYS A 213 -19.12 -0.33 -20.68
CA CYS A 213 -18.32 0.50 -19.78
C CYS A 213 -16.87 -0.01 -19.76
N PRO A 214 -15.85 0.81 -20.11
CA PRO A 214 -14.45 0.42 -20.00
C PRO A 214 -14.06 0.28 -18.53
N ILE A 215 -13.32 -0.79 -18.21
CA ILE A 215 -12.85 -1.08 -16.85
C ILE A 215 -11.33 -0.96 -16.81
N VAL A 216 -10.81 -0.23 -15.82
CA VAL A 216 -9.36 -0.12 -15.59
C VAL A 216 -9.04 -0.65 -14.18
N LEU A 217 -8.28 -1.74 -14.11
CA LEU A 217 -7.90 -2.39 -12.85
C LEU A 217 -6.38 -2.32 -12.61
N CYS A 218 -5.99 -2.00 -11.39
CA CYS A 218 -4.64 -2.15 -10.88
C CYS A 218 -4.33 -3.62 -10.62
N GLY A 219 -3.22 -4.11 -11.18
CA GLY A 219 -2.75 -5.48 -10.98
C GLY A 219 -1.27 -5.60 -10.67
N TRP A 220 -0.84 -6.83 -10.43
CA TRP A 220 0.56 -7.22 -10.23
C TRP A 220 0.90 -8.49 -10.98
N ARG A 221 1.90 -8.41 -11.85
CA ARG A 221 2.44 -9.48 -12.67
C ARG A 221 3.55 -10.21 -11.92
N GLY A 222 3.29 -11.45 -11.52
CA GLY A 222 4.21 -12.33 -10.80
C GLY A 222 5.16 -13.12 -11.71
N LYS A 223 5.59 -14.31 -11.28
CA LYS A 223 6.43 -15.21 -12.11
C LYS A 223 5.63 -15.93 -13.20
N ALA A 224 4.45 -16.43 -12.86
CA ALA A 224 3.55 -17.19 -13.75
C ALA A 224 2.07 -16.80 -13.60
N SER A 225 1.78 -15.85 -12.72
CA SER A 225 0.45 -15.45 -12.28
C SER A 225 0.28 -13.95 -12.30
N ILE A 226 -0.98 -13.51 -12.23
CA ILE A 226 -1.37 -12.12 -12.10
C ILE A 226 -2.39 -11.99 -10.97
N ARG A 227 -2.35 -10.88 -10.25
CA ARG A 227 -3.24 -10.57 -9.12
C ARG A 227 -3.86 -9.20 -9.32
N THR A 228 -5.15 -9.05 -9.05
CA THR A 228 -5.82 -7.73 -8.98
C THR A 228 -5.71 -7.12 -7.58
N PHE A 229 -5.63 -5.79 -7.51
CA PHE A 229 -5.67 -5.02 -6.26
C PHE A 229 -7.03 -4.36 -6.00
N VAL A 230 -8.09 -4.92 -6.61
CA VAL A 230 -9.47 -4.44 -6.47
C VAL A 230 -10.05 -4.81 -5.09
N PRO A 231 -10.50 -3.83 -4.28
CA PRO A 231 -11.19 -4.03 -3.00
C PRO A 231 -12.42 -4.93 -3.12
N LYS A 232 -12.82 -5.57 -2.01
CA LYS A 232 -13.95 -6.53 -1.99
C LYS A 232 -15.24 -5.94 -2.57
N ASN A 233 -15.62 -4.72 -2.16
CA ASN A 233 -16.90 -4.14 -2.55
C ASN A 233 -16.92 -3.70 -4.02
N GLU A 234 -15.81 -3.13 -4.50
CA GLU A 234 -15.63 -2.75 -5.91
C GLU A 234 -15.63 -3.98 -6.84
N ARG A 235 -14.98 -5.07 -6.40
CA ARG A 235 -15.02 -6.38 -7.08
C ARG A 235 -16.44 -6.94 -7.21
N LEU A 236 -17.24 -6.87 -6.15
CA LEU A 236 -18.64 -7.29 -6.17
C LEU A 236 -19.48 -6.42 -7.13
N HIS A 237 -19.19 -5.12 -7.19
CA HIS A 237 -19.85 -4.18 -8.12
C HIS A 237 -19.53 -4.53 -9.58
N TYR A 238 -18.25 -4.71 -9.95
CA TYR A 238 -17.88 -5.13 -11.31
C TYR A 238 -18.48 -6.49 -11.67
N LEU A 239 -18.46 -7.49 -10.78
CA LEU A 239 -19.06 -8.80 -11.04
C LEU A 239 -20.56 -8.68 -11.33
N ARG A 240 -21.31 -7.88 -10.56
CA ARG A 240 -22.73 -7.61 -10.84
C ARG A 240 -22.94 -6.86 -12.17
N MET A 241 -22.09 -5.91 -12.53
CA MET A 241 -22.13 -5.22 -13.84
C MET A 241 -21.91 -6.18 -15.01
N MET A 242 -21.23 -7.31 -14.80
CA MET A 242 -20.99 -8.36 -15.80
C MET A 242 -22.03 -9.49 -15.73
N GLY A 243 -23.18 -9.26 -15.05
CA GLY A 243 -24.26 -10.24 -14.91
C GLY A 243 -23.98 -11.40 -13.95
N LEU A 244 -22.90 -11.33 -13.16
CA LEU A 244 -22.53 -12.37 -12.20
C LEU A 244 -23.07 -12.06 -10.80
N GLU A 245 -24.16 -12.75 -10.44
CA GLU A 245 -24.64 -12.82 -9.06
C GLU A 245 -23.60 -13.49 -8.16
N VAL A 246 -23.01 -12.71 -7.25
CA VAL A 246 -22.09 -13.24 -6.23
C VAL A 246 -22.87 -13.52 -4.96
N SER A 247 -23.37 -14.75 -4.83
CA SER A 247 -24.01 -15.22 -3.60
C SER A 247 -23.01 -15.21 -2.42
N ALA A 248 -23.51 -15.15 -1.18
CA ALA A 248 -22.66 -14.98 0.01
C ALA A 248 -22.01 -16.31 0.47
N GLU A 249 -22.44 -17.43 -0.09
CA GLU A 249 -22.16 -18.79 0.38
C GLU A 249 -20.85 -19.37 -0.17
N LYS A 250 -19.73 -18.98 0.44
CA LYS A 250 -18.66 -19.96 0.77
C LYS A 250 -17.82 -19.53 1.96
N ARG A 251 -18.47 -19.46 3.12
CA ARG A 251 -17.84 -19.15 4.42
C ARG A 251 -17.99 -20.25 5.49
N LYS A 252 -18.05 -21.52 5.06
CA LYS A 252 -17.94 -22.72 5.92
C LYS A 252 -17.55 -23.95 5.09
N GLU A 253 -16.26 -24.14 4.81
CA GLU A 253 -15.77 -25.39 4.19
C GLU A 253 -14.28 -25.69 4.49
N ARG A 254 -13.87 -25.51 5.77
CA ARG A 254 -12.69 -26.16 6.38
C ARG A 254 -12.67 -25.95 7.90
N ALA A 255 -13.69 -26.48 8.57
CA ALA A 255 -13.60 -26.89 9.96
C ALA A 255 -13.66 -28.43 9.94
N VAL A 256 -12.50 -29.08 9.98
CA VAL A 256 -12.43 -30.54 10.08
C VAL A 256 -12.69 -30.89 11.55
N PRO A 257 -13.70 -31.71 11.89
CA PRO A 257 -13.87 -32.19 13.25
C PRO A 257 -12.78 -33.24 13.53
N THR A 258 -11.87 -32.94 14.45
CA THR A 258 -10.84 -33.88 14.89
C THR A 258 -11.49 -34.99 15.73
N SER A 259 -11.59 -36.20 15.18
CA SER A 259 -12.05 -37.39 15.90
C SER A 259 -10.85 -38.20 16.42
N GLU A 260 -10.32 -37.81 17.59
CA GLU A 260 -9.39 -38.66 18.34
C GLU A 260 -10.19 -39.67 19.19
N SER A 261 -10.17 -40.95 18.79
CA SER A 261 -10.09 -42.10 19.71
C SER A 261 -10.13 -43.43 18.95
N ALA A 262 -8.97 -44.08 18.82
CA ALA A 262 -8.82 -45.54 18.69
C ALA A 262 -7.34 -45.88 18.92
N ALA A 263 -7.03 -46.69 19.93
CA ALA A 263 -5.66 -47.15 20.18
C ALA A 263 -5.34 -48.39 19.33
N SER A 264 -4.10 -48.51 18.88
CA SER A 264 -3.47 -49.81 18.54
C SER A 264 -2.79 -50.37 19.81
N PRO A 265 -2.67 -51.69 19.98
CA PRO A 265 -1.67 -52.46 19.21
C PRO A 265 -2.15 -53.86 18.75
N GLY A 266 -1.40 -54.52 17.87
CA GLY A 266 -1.56 -55.96 17.59
C GLY A 266 -1.35 -56.39 16.14
N ALA A 267 -0.15 -56.88 15.85
CA ALA A 267 0.24 -57.73 14.73
C ALA A 267 1.37 -58.66 15.28
N PRO A 268 1.81 -59.75 14.61
CA PRO A 268 1.49 -60.25 13.26
C PRO A 268 0.43 -61.40 13.30
N GLU A 269 0.33 -62.51 12.54
CA GLU A 269 1.20 -63.29 11.63
C GLU A 269 0.43 -64.00 10.47
N ASP A 270 1.22 -64.55 9.54
CA ASP A 270 0.99 -65.73 8.67
C ASP A 270 0.07 -65.76 7.41
N GLN A 271 0.77 -65.84 6.27
CA GLN A 271 0.76 -66.91 5.24
C GLN A 271 -0.40 -67.13 4.21
N LEU A 272 -0.04 -66.83 2.95
CA LEU A 272 -0.06 -67.69 1.74
C LEU A 272 -1.37 -68.09 1.00
N ALA A 273 -1.18 -68.34 -0.32
CA ALA A 273 -2.10 -68.85 -1.35
C ALA A 273 -3.39 -68.02 -1.62
N ALA A 274 -3.76 -67.57 -2.83
CA ALA A 274 -3.49 -67.91 -4.23
C ALA A 274 -4.32 -69.06 -4.84
N GLU A 275 -5.27 -68.72 -5.72
CA GLU A 275 -5.58 -69.49 -6.95
C GLU A 275 -6.30 -68.62 -8.01
N GLN A 276 -6.38 -69.11 -9.25
CA GLN A 276 -7.05 -68.49 -10.41
C GLN A 276 -7.78 -69.57 -11.23
N GLY A 277 -8.91 -69.24 -11.85
CA GLY A 277 -9.66 -70.14 -12.76
C GLY A 277 -10.49 -71.19 -12.00
N ALA A 278 -11.75 -71.49 -12.29
CA ALA A 278 -12.54 -71.31 -13.52
C ALA A 278 -11.90 -71.93 -14.77
N GLY A 279 -12.46 -73.06 -15.20
CA GLY A 279 -12.40 -73.55 -16.59
C GLY A 279 -13.68 -73.24 -17.35
#